data_AF-A0A7S1RZU2-F1
#
_entry.id   AF-A0A7S1RZU2-F1
#
_cell.length_a   1.000
_cell.length_b   1.000
_cell.length_c   1.000
_cell.angle_alpha   90.00
_cell.angle_beta   90.00
_cell.angle_gamma   90.00
#
_symmetry.space_group_name_H-M   'P 1'
#
loop_
_entity.id
_entity.type
_entity.pdbx_description
1 polymer ?
#
loop_
_entity_poly.entity_id
_entity_poly.type
_entity_poly.pdbx_seq_one_letter_code
_entity_poly.pdbx_strand_id
1 'polypeptide(L)'
;VVRNVAGGMVAGCALVAQSVAHAHLAGVSLIHGPYSYMVPPIVYSIFGPSYHGTVGTGCLLAFITGAELERYETEEMRGKAAAVLAVLTGVMLAAAGTLQMTGLARCVSRPAMSGFAA
;
A
#
# COMPACT_ATOMS: atom_id res chain seq x y z
N VAL A 1 -17.62 -20.22 -6.10
CA VAL A 1 -16.89 -19.64 -7.26
C VAL A 1 -17.52 -18.35 -7.74
N VAL A 2 -18.79 -18.34 -8.17
CA VAL A 2 -19.49 -17.14 -8.70
C VAL A 2 -19.42 -15.93 -7.75
N ARG A 3 -19.66 -16.12 -6.44
CA ARG A 3 -19.56 -15.05 -5.43
C ARG A 3 -18.15 -14.45 -5.29
N ASN A 4 -17.10 -15.25 -5.44
CA ASN A 4 -15.71 -14.79 -5.32
C ASN A 4 -15.27 -14.01 -6.56
N VAL A 5 -15.73 -14.44 -7.75
CA VAL A 5 -15.47 -13.74 -9.02
C VAL A 5 -16.18 -12.37 -9.03
N ALA A 6 -17.46 -12.33 -8.65
CA ALA A 6 -18.20 -11.07 -8.55
C ALA A 6 -17.60 -10.13 -7.50
N GLY A 7 -17.25 -10.66 -6.31
CA GLY A 7 -16.60 -9.89 -5.26
C GLY A 7 -15.25 -9.32 -5.67
N GLY A 8 -14.42 -10.12 -6.37
CA GLY A 8 -13.13 -9.69 -6.88
C GLY A 8 -13.23 -8.61 -7.95
N MET A 9 -14.23 -8.67 -8.84
CA MET A 9 -14.47 -7.60 -9.82
C MET A 9 -14.85 -6.28 -9.15
N VAL A 10 -15.79 -6.31 -8.20
CA VAL A 10 -16.23 -5.09 -7.49
C VAL A 10 -15.08 -4.51 -6.68
N ALA A 11 -14.35 -5.34 -5.93
CA ALA A 11 -13.17 -4.92 -5.19
C ALA A 11 -12.09 -4.33 -6.11
N GLY A 12 -11.82 -4.99 -7.25
CA GLY A 12 -10.86 -4.52 -8.23
C GLY A 12 -11.20 -3.15 -8.80
N CYS A 13 -12.45 -2.93 -9.20
CA CYS A 13 -12.91 -1.61 -9.67
C CYS A 13 -12.75 -0.53 -8.59
N ALA A 14 -13.12 -0.83 -7.34
CA ALA A 14 -12.99 0.11 -6.22
C ALA A 14 -11.52 0.45 -5.93
N LEU A 15 -10.64 -0.55 -5.96
CA LEU A 15 -9.22 -0.39 -5.66
C LEU A 15 -8.48 0.42 -6.73
N VAL A 16 -8.85 0.30 -8.01
CA VAL A 16 -8.30 1.16 -9.07
C VAL A 16 -8.61 2.62 -8.78
N ALA A 17 -9.87 2.96 -8.50
CA ALA A 17 -10.25 4.34 -8.16
C ALA A 17 -9.52 4.84 -6.89
N GLN A 18 -9.42 3.99 -5.87
CA GLN A 18 -8.70 4.30 -4.63
C GLN A 18 -7.21 4.56 -4.86
N SER A 19 -6.56 3.79 -5.74
CA SER A 19 -5.13 3.94 -6.05
C SER A 19 -4.80 5.29 -6.70
N VAL A 20 -5.70 5.79 -7.56
CA VAL A 20 -5.55 7.11 -8.21
C VAL A 20 -5.73 8.23 -7.19
N ALA A 21 -6.74 8.12 -6.32
CA ALA A 21 -6.95 9.09 -5.24
C ALA A 21 -5.75 9.16 -4.28
N HIS A 22 -5.16 8.01 -3.93
CA HIS A 22 -3.98 7.97 -3.06
C HIS A 22 -2.71 8.45 -3.74
N ALA A 23 -2.53 8.22 -5.05
CA ALA A 23 -1.43 8.82 -5.79
C ALA A 23 -1.50 10.36 -5.77
N HIS A 24 -2.72 10.91 -5.88
CA HIS A 24 -2.94 12.34 -5.74
C HIS A 24 -2.61 12.85 -4.34
N LEU A 25 -3.00 12.12 -3.28
CA LEU A 25 -2.66 12.46 -1.89
C LEU A 25 -1.16 12.40 -1.59
N ALA A 26 -0.43 11.47 -2.22
CA ALA A 26 1.03 11.42 -2.13
C ALA A 26 1.72 12.50 -2.99
N GLY A 27 0.96 13.24 -3.80
CA GLY A 27 1.42 14.28 -4.71
C GLY A 27 2.38 13.80 -5.80
N VAL A 28 2.34 12.50 -6.13
CA VAL A 28 3.03 11.94 -7.29
C VAL A 28 2.12 11.96 -8.51
N SER A 29 2.70 11.89 -9.72
CA SER A 29 1.90 11.85 -10.96
C SER A 29 0.88 10.71 -10.91
N LEU A 30 -0.39 10.99 -11.27
CA LEU A 30 -1.54 10.08 -11.15
C LEU A 30 -1.31 8.73 -11.85
N ILE A 31 -0.47 8.71 -12.89
CA ILE A 31 -0.11 7.51 -13.65
C ILE A 31 0.55 6.44 -12.74
N HIS A 32 1.21 6.84 -11.64
CA HIS A 32 1.85 5.92 -10.70
C HIS A 32 0.87 5.19 -9.77
N GLY A 33 -0.38 5.67 -9.66
CA GLY A 33 -1.42 5.03 -8.83
C GLY A 33 -1.76 3.62 -9.30
N PRO A 34 -2.21 3.45 -10.57
CA PRO A 34 -2.51 2.13 -11.14
C PRO A 34 -1.32 1.17 -11.08
N TYR A 35 -0.08 1.65 -11.30
CA TYR A 35 1.12 0.82 -11.18
C TYR A 35 1.33 0.29 -9.76
N SER A 36 1.07 1.12 -8.76
CA SER A 36 1.18 0.73 -7.36
C SER A 36 0.12 -0.29 -6.94
N TYR A 37 -1.04 -0.33 -7.61
CA TYR A 37 -2.10 -1.28 -7.32
C TYR A 37 -2.01 -2.59 -8.12
N MET A 38 -1.55 -2.58 -9.36
CA MET A 38 -1.63 -3.76 -10.23
C MET A 38 -0.72 -4.91 -9.77
N VAL A 39 0.47 -4.59 -9.26
CA VAL A 39 1.50 -5.57 -8.92
C VAL A 39 1.23 -6.28 -7.57
N PRO A 40 0.91 -5.58 -6.47
CA PRO A 40 0.80 -6.23 -5.15
C PRO A 40 -0.23 -7.35 -5.02
N PRO A 41 -1.45 -7.26 -5.59
CA PRO A 41 -2.44 -8.34 -5.52
C PRO A 41 -1.98 -9.60 -6.26
N ILE A 42 -1.28 -9.45 -7.38
CA ILE A 42 -0.72 -10.57 -8.15
C ILE A 42 0.34 -11.27 -7.29
N VAL A 43 1.27 -10.51 -6.73
CA VAL A 43 2.31 -11.05 -5.84
C VAL A 43 1.68 -11.70 -4.59
N TYR A 44 0.70 -11.04 -3.97
CA TYR A 44 0.01 -11.57 -2.79
C TYR A 44 -0.79 -12.83 -3.09
N SER A 45 -1.35 -12.98 -4.29
CA SER A 45 -2.07 -14.21 -4.66
C SER A 45 -1.18 -15.46 -4.68
N ILE A 46 0.13 -15.28 -4.90
CA ILE A 46 1.11 -16.38 -4.96
C ILE A 46 1.70 -16.67 -3.57
N PHE A 47 2.02 -15.63 -2.81
CA PHE A 47 2.74 -15.74 -1.52
C PHE A 47 1.86 -15.55 -0.28
N GLY A 48 0.60 -15.17 -0.45
CA GLY A 48 -0.29 -14.73 0.62
C GLY A 48 -0.83 -15.89 1.47
N PRO A 49 -0.76 -15.80 2.80
CA PRO A 49 -1.26 -16.85 3.69
C PRO A 49 -2.79 -16.84 3.87
N SER A 50 -3.51 -15.82 3.35
CA SER A 50 -4.95 -15.63 3.61
C SER A 50 -5.74 -15.39 2.32
N TYR A 51 -6.72 -16.25 2.06
CA TYR A 51 -7.57 -16.22 0.86
C TYR A 51 -8.58 -15.07 0.79
N HIS A 52 -8.92 -14.46 1.93
CA HIS A 52 -9.91 -13.38 2.00
C HIS A 52 -9.28 -11.98 2.12
N GLY A 53 -7.96 -11.92 2.32
CA GLY A 53 -7.24 -10.67 2.43
C GLY A 53 -6.96 -10.09 1.05
N THR A 54 -7.22 -8.79 0.87
CA THR A 54 -6.80 -8.06 -0.33
C THR A 54 -5.73 -7.06 0.08
N VAL A 55 -4.67 -6.97 -0.71
CA VAL A 55 -3.62 -5.96 -0.53
C VAL A 55 -3.98 -4.75 -1.38
N GLY A 56 -3.90 -3.56 -0.78
CA GLY A 56 -4.23 -2.31 -1.44
C GLY A 56 -3.46 -1.14 -0.85
N THR A 57 -3.68 0.02 -1.45
CA THR A 57 -3.07 1.29 -1.06
C THR A 57 -3.84 1.92 0.11
N GLY A 58 -3.14 2.43 1.12
CA GLY A 58 -3.75 3.09 2.30
C GLY A 58 -3.65 4.61 2.27
N CYS A 59 -4.71 5.30 2.71
CA CYS A 59 -4.78 6.78 2.72
C CYS A 59 -3.67 7.41 3.58
N LEU A 60 -3.52 6.92 4.81
CA LEU A 60 -2.49 7.39 5.73
C LEU A 60 -1.08 7.19 5.17
N LEU A 61 -0.80 6.03 4.57
CA LEU A 61 0.50 5.76 3.96
C LEU A 61 0.79 6.72 2.82
N ALA A 62 -0.21 7.01 1.98
CA ALA A 62 -0.09 8.00 0.92
C ALA A 62 0.17 9.41 1.47
N PHE A 63 -0.52 9.80 2.55
CA PHE A 63 -0.33 11.08 3.21
C PHE A 63 1.08 11.25 3.79
N ILE A 64 1.56 10.27 4.57
CA ILE A 64 2.91 10.31 5.15
C ILE A 64 3.98 10.29 4.06
N THR A 65 3.78 9.49 3.01
CA THR A 65 4.70 9.47 1.86
C THR A 65 4.70 10.82 1.13
N GLY A 66 3.53 11.43 0.95
CA GLY A 66 3.39 12.76 0.37
C GLY A 66 4.15 13.83 1.16
N ALA A 67 3.99 13.84 2.48
CA ALA A 67 4.68 14.77 3.38
C ALA A 67 6.22 14.67 3.28
N GLU A 68 6.77 13.47 3.14
CA GLU A 68 8.22 13.30 2.93
C GLU A 68 8.66 13.69 1.51
N LEU A 69 7.77 13.54 0.52
CA LEU A 69 8.05 13.90 -0.87
C LEU A 69 7.96 15.40 -1.14
N GLU A 70 7.36 16.21 -0.26
CA GLU A 70 7.30 17.68 -0.40
C GLU A 70 8.68 18.35 -0.45
N ARG A 71 9.72 17.68 0.04
CA ARG A 71 11.11 18.17 0.01
C ARG A 71 11.71 18.23 -1.40
N TYR A 72 11.07 17.60 -2.39
CA TYR A 72 11.53 17.56 -3.78
C TYR A 72 10.65 18.43 -4.67
N GLU A 73 11.22 19.48 -5.27
CA GLU A 73 10.46 20.43 -6.10
C GLU A 73 10.12 19.90 -7.51
N THR A 74 10.91 18.96 -8.04
CA THR A 74 10.72 18.44 -9.41
C THR A 74 9.88 17.17 -9.42
N GLU A 75 8.84 17.12 -10.26
CA GLU A 75 7.93 15.97 -10.39
C GLU A 75 8.67 14.65 -10.73
N GLU A 76 9.68 14.71 -11.59
CA GLU A 76 10.50 13.55 -11.94
C GLU A 76 11.32 13.02 -10.75
N MET A 77 11.84 13.92 -9.90
CA MET A 77 12.56 13.53 -8.68
C MET A 77 11.61 12.92 -7.65
N ARG A 78 10.38 13.45 -7.52
CA ARG A 78 9.35 12.88 -6.63
C ARG A 78 9.02 11.44 -7.01
N GLY A 79 8.84 11.14 -8.30
CA GLY A 79 8.60 9.77 -8.76
C GLY A 79 9.75 8.81 -8.45
N LYS A 80 11.00 9.24 -8.69
CA LYS A 80 12.20 8.45 -8.35
C LYS A 80 12.36 8.25 -6.84
N ALA A 81 12.13 9.30 -6.04
CA ALA A 81 12.20 9.22 -4.59
C ALA A 81 11.13 8.27 -4.02
N ALA A 82 9.89 8.33 -4.51
CA ALA A 82 8.84 7.38 -4.15
C ALA A 82 9.24 5.93 -4.47
N ALA A 83 9.83 5.68 -5.64
CA ALA A 83 10.28 4.34 -6.01
C ALA A 83 11.37 3.82 -5.08
N VAL A 84 12.36 4.66 -4.73
CA VAL A 84 13.43 4.29 -3.79
C VAL A 84 12.87 4.02 -2.39
N LEU A 85 11.95 4.88 -1.90
CA LEU A 85 11.28 4.67 -0.62
C LEU A 85 10.47 3.37 -0.61
N ALA A 86 9.76 3.05 -1.70
CA ALA A 86 9.01 1.80 -1.83
C ALA A 86 9.93 0.57 -1.77
N VAL A 87 11.09 0.61 -2.44
CA VAL A 87 12.08 -0.48 -2.38
C VAL A 87 12.66 -0.61 -0.98
N LEU A 88 13.06 0.50 -0.35
CA LEU A 88 13.66 0.51 0.98
C LEU A 88 12.69 0.01 2.05
N THR A 89 11.43 0.45 2.00
CA THR A 89 10.37 -0.06 2.88
C THR A 89 10.10 -1.54 2.65
N GLY A 90 10.09 -2.01 1.39
CA GLY A 90 9.98 -3.43 1.06
C GLY A 90 11.11 -4.28 1.64
N VAL A 91 12.37 -3.81 1.53
CA VAL A 91 13.54 -4.49 2.12
C VAL A 91 13.45 -4.51 3.64
N MET A 92 13.04 -3.41 4.28
CA MET A 92 12.85 -3.37 5.73
C MET A 92 11.75 -4.31 6.21
N LEU A 93 10.63 -4.39 5.48
CA LEU A 93 9.53 -5.33 5.78
C LEU A 93 9.97 -6.78 5.59
N ALA A 94 10.74 -7.07 4.54
CA ALA A 94 11.31 -8.40 4.33
C ALA A 94 12.27 -8.79 5.46
N ALA A 95 13.17 -7.89 5.86
CA ALA A 95 14.07 -8.09 6.99
C ALA A 95 13.29 -8.34 8.29
N ALA A 96 12.32 -7.48 8.63
CA ALA A 96 11.47 -7.64 9.80
C ALA A 96 10.69 -8.97 9.79
N GLY A 97 10.27 -9.44 8.61
CA GLY A 97 9.67 -10.75 8.40
C GLY A 97 10.63 -11.91 8.70
N THR A 98 11.88 -11.83 8.22
CA THR A 98 12.91 -12.86 8.51
C THR A 98 13.31 -12.90 9.99
N LEU A 99 13.30 -11.75 10.67
CA LEU A 99 13.52 -11.62 12.11
C LEU A 99 12.29 -12.02 12.96
N GLN A 100 11.20 -12.47 12.33
CA GLN A 100 9.94 -12.87 12.98
C GLN A 100 9.36 -11.81 13.92
N MET A 101 9.56 -10.52 13.63
CA MET A 101 9.02 -9.41 14.44
C MET A 101 7.49 -9.29 14.38
N THR A 102 6.81 -10.17 13.63
CA THR A 102 5.36 -10.31 13.59
C THR A 102 4.75 -10.54 14.97
N GLY A 103 5.50 -11.12 15.92
CA GLY A 103 5.07 -11.24 17.32
C GLY A 103 4.82 -9.88 18.00
N LEU A 104 5.72 -8.92 17.81
CA LEU A 104 5.58 -7.55 18.36
C LEU A 104 4.46 -6.77 17.69
N ALA A 105 4.24 -6.95 16.40
CA ALA A 105 3.13 -6.32 15.68
C ALA A 105 1.75 -6.71 16.25
N ARG A 106 1.64 -7.92 16.85
CA ARG A 106 0.41 -8.38 17.51
C ARG A 106 0.18 -7.76 18.89
N CYS A 107 1.20 -7.14 19.48
CA CYS A 107 1.08 -6.43 20.76
C CYS A 107 0.43 -5.05 20.62
N VAL A 108 0.15 -4.58 19.41
CA VAL A 108 -0.55 -3.31 19.19
C VAL A 108 -2.02 -3.46 19.57
N SER A 109 -2.44 -2.72 20.60
CA SER A 109 -3.82 -2.71 21.09
C SER A 109 -4.80 -2.28 20.00
N ARG A 110 -5.87 -3.07 19.80
CA ARG A 110 -7.00 -2.73 18.91
C ARG A 110 -7.51 -1.28 19.06
N PRO A 111 -7.70 -0.73 20.27
CA PRO A 111 -8.14 0.66 20.44
C PRO A 111 -7.11 1.71 19.98
N ALA A 112 -5.82 1.42 20.05
CA ALA A 112 -4.78 2.32 19.55
C ALA A 112 -4.81 2.38 18.01
N MET A 113 -5.02 1.23 17.35
CA MET A 113 -5.18 1.19 15.89
C MET A 113 -6.44 1.91 15.43
N SER A 114 -7.57 1.75 16.15
CA SER A 114 -8.80 2.46 15.79
C SER A 114 -8.69 3.97 16.02
N GLY A 115 -7.97 4.41 17.06
CA GLY A 115 -7.73 5.83 17.31
C GLY A 115 -6.79 6.49 16.29
N PHE A 116 -5.88 5.72 15.69
CA PHE A 116 -4.98 6.19 14.64
C PHE A 116 -5.61 6.19 13.25
N ALA A 117 -6.65 5.38 13.05
CA ALA A 117 -7.40 5.28 11.79
C ALA A 117 -8.69 6.14 11.77
N ALA A 118 -9.08 6.72 12.90
CA ALA A 118 -10.20 7.65 13.05
C ALA A 118 -9.78 9.09 12.71
#